data_AF-A0A818JCT8-F1
#
_entry.id   AF-A0A818JCT8-F1
#
_cell.length_a   1.000
_cell.length_b   1.000
_cell.length_c   1.000
_cell.angle_alpha   90.00
_cell.angle_beta   90.00
_cell.angle_gamma   90.00
#
_symmetry.space_group_name_H-M   'P 1'
#
loop_
_entity.id
_entity.type
_entity.pdbx_description
1 polymer ?
#
loop_
_entity_poly.entity_id
_entity_poly.type
_entity_poly.pdbx_seq_one_letter_code
_entity_poly.pdbx_strand_id
1 'polypeptide(L)'
;MAVSIAICITLIEETVELLTAVRSNRQLCQSVAVQLEILYNILKSVDSEEQQRANKHHLKLVLINLQNLTNRSKIIFERSQSNRILIRVKNFAQAKSIQDELRDIRADLSIAVGLLCLVFSISRETPLYRSLGITEQTTVDESKLADLEGIQIEQDYYGPPADDEFTTD
;
A
#
# COMPACT_ATOMS: atom_id res chain seq x y z
N MET A 1 -16.72 1.34 4.94
CA MET A 1 -15.94 1.18 3.70
C MET A 1 -15.35 2.49 3.21
N ALA A 2 -16.16 3.51 2.94
CA ALA A 2 -15.68 4.83 2.49
C ALA A 2 -14.55 5.40 3.36
N VAL A 3 -14.67 5.30 4.69
CA VAL A 3 -13.61 5.71 5.65
C VAL A 3 -12.31 4.93 5.43
N SER A 4 -12.36 3.61 5.27
CA SER A 4 -11.17 2.77 5.07
C SER A 4 -10.46 3.10 3.74
N ILE A 5 -11.22 3.39 2.69
CA ILE A 5 -10.67 3.84 1.40
C ILE A 5 -10.01 5.21 1.57
N ALA A 6 -10.68 6.16 2.23
CA ALA A 6 -10.12 7.50 2.49
C ALA A 6 -8.80 7.42 3.28
N ILE A 7 -8.73 6.58 4.32
CA ILE A 7 -7.49 6.34 5.07
C ILE A 7 -6.36 5.83 4.15
N CYS A 8 -6.65 4.85 3.28
CA CYS A 8 -5.65 4.37 2.32
C CYS A 8 -5.18 5.47 1.38
N ILE A 9 -6.10 6.29 0.86
CA ILE A 9 -5.80 7.41 -0.04
C ILE A 9 -4.83 8.38 0.65
N THR A 10 -5.15 8.84 1.86
CA THR A 10 -4.30 9.78 2.61
C THR A 10 -2.91 9.19 2.89
N LEU A 11 -2.84 7.94 3.35
CA LEU A 11 -1.55 7.27 3.61
C LEU A 11 -0.69 7.16 2.35
N ILE A 12 -1.31 6.88 1.21
CA ILE A 12 -0.63 6.80 -0.07
C ILE A 12 -0.10 8.18 -0.48
N GLU A 13 -0.92 9.24 -0.42
CA GLU A 13 -0.51 10.61 -0.78
C GLU A 13 0.72 11.03 0.02
N GLU A 14 0.68 10.89 1.36
CA GLU A 14 1.82 11.20 2.23
C GLU A 14 3.08 10.41 1.85
N THR A 15 2.93 9.11 1.57
CA THR A 15 4.07 8.24 1.29
C THR A 15 4.69 8.53 -0.09
N VAL A 16 3.87 8.87 -1.09
CA VAL A 16 4.33 9.28 -2.42
C VAL A 16 5.14 10.58 -2.34
N GLU A 17 4.68 11.58 -1.59
CA GLU A 17 5.42 12.83 -1.38
C GLU A 17 6.80 12.58 -0.76
N LEU A 18 6.88 11.71 0.26
CA LEU A 18 8.14 11.34 0.89
C LEU A 18 9.09 10.64 -0.11
N LEU A 19 8.60 9.64 -0.84
CA LEU A 19 9.40 8.84 -1.76
C LEU A 19 9.90 9.65 -2.97
N THR A 20 9.12 10.61 -3.46
CA THR A 20 9.49 11.48 -4.59
C THR A 20 10.54 12.53 -4.21
N ALA A 21 10.55 12.99 -2.96
CA ALA A 21 11.54 13.93 -2.43
C ALA A 21 12.94 13.31 -2.19
N VAL A 22 13.09 12.00 -2.37
CA VAL A 22 14.33 11.28 -2.01
C VAL A 22 15.52 11.57 -2.93
N ARG A 23 16.72 11.61 -2.35
CA ARG A 23 17.99 11.73 -3.10
C ARG A 23 18.74 10.40 -3.25
N SER A 24 18.71 9.54 -2.23
CA SER A 24 19.32 8.20 -2.23
C SER A 24 18.35 7.15 -2.80
N ASN A 25 18.87 6.14 -3.51
CA ASN A 25 18.07 5.09 -4.17
C ASN A 25 16.91 5.66 -5.03
N ARG A 26 17.09 6.87 -5.58
CA ARG A 26 16.05 7.67 -6.23
C ARG A 26 15.21 6.89 -7.23
N GLN A 27 15.86 6.11 -8.11
CA GLN A 27 15.15 5.35 -9.13
C GLN A 27 14.23 4.27 -8.52
N LEU A 28 14.66 3.58 -7.46
CA LEU A 28 13.85 2.55 -6.81
C LEU A 28 12.70 3.17 -6.01
N CYS A 29 12.96 4.24 -5.25
CA CYS A 29 11.90 4.94 -4.52
C CYS A 29 10.87 5.58 -5.45
N GLN A 30 11.31 6.18 -6.57
CA GLN A 30 10.41 6.67 -7.61
C GLN A 30 9.59 5.53 -8.22
N SER A 31 10.20 4.37 -8.44
CA SER A 31 9.47 3.20 -8.93
C SER A 31 8.40 2.70 -7.94
N VAL A 32 8.65 2.77 -6.62
CA VAL A 32 7.67 2.45 -5.57
C VAL A 32 6.57 3.52 -5.54
N ALA A 33 6.93 4.80 -5.61
CA ALA A 33 5.99 5.92 -5.64
C ALA A 33 5.02 5.81 -6.83
N VAL A 34 5.52 5.46 -8.03
CA VAL A 34 4.66 5.24 -9.21
C VAL A 34 3.63 4.13 -8.96
N GLN A 35 4.01 3.02 -8.30
CA GLN A 35 3.05 1.96 -7.97
C GLN A 35 1.99 2.44 -6.96
N LEU A 36 2.40 3.24 -5.98
CA LEU A 36 1.48 3.86 -5.02
C LEU A 36 0.54 4.87 -5.71
N GLU A 37 1.01 5.67 -6.66
CA GLU A 37 0.17 6.58 -7.46
C GLU A 37 -0.86 5.84 -8.31
N ILE A 38 -0.49 4.67 -8.86
CA ILE A 38 -1.44 3.79 -9.58
C ILE A 38 -2.55 3.33 -8.61
N LEU A 39 -2.18 2.85 -7.42
CA LEU A 39 -3.12 2.41 -6.38
C LEU A 39 -4.04 3.56 -5.94
N TYR A 40 -3.48 4.77 -5.76
CA TYR A 40 -4.23 5.98 -5.47
C TYR A 40 -5.28 6.27 -6.54
N ASN A 41 -4.89 6.26 -7.82
CA ASN A 41 -5.79 6.55 -8.92
C ASN A 41 -6.93 5.55 -9.01
N ILE A 42 -6.66 4.26 -8.77
CA ILE A 42 -7.72 3.24 -8.68
C ILE A 42 -8.71 3.62 -7.57
N LEU A 43 -8.22 3.77 -6.34
CA LEU A 43 -9.09 4.06 -5.18
C LEU A 43 -9.91 5.35 -5.33
N LYS A 44 -9.35 6.36 -6.00
CA LYS A 44 -10.04 7.64 -6.26
C LYS A 44 -11.05 7.55 -7.41
N SER A 45 -10.80 6.68 -8.38
CA SER A 45 -11.68 6.49 -9.55
C SER A 45 -12.91 5.65 -9.24
N VAL A 46 -12.87 4.84 -8.18
CA VAL A 46 -13.97 3.93 -7.84
C VAL A 46 -15.10 4.71 -7.18
N ASP A 47 -16.25 4.73 -7.84
CA ASP A 47 -17.44 5.43 -7.33
C ASP A 47 -18.15 4.66 -6.20
N SER A 48 -19.14 5.30 -5.58
CA SER A 48 -19.88 4.68 -4.47
C SER A 48 -20.66 3.43 -4.86
N GLU A 49 -21.09 3.30 -6.12
CA GLU A 49 -21.81 2.12 -6.58
C GLU A 49 -20.86 0.93 -6.76
N GLU A 50 -19.70 1.15 -7.36
CA GLU A 50 -18.65 0.14 -7.51
C GLU A 50 -18.14 -0.33 -6.14
N GLN A 51 -17.97 0.59 -5.19
CA GLN A 51 -17.66 0.26 -3.80
C GLN A 51 -18.73 -0.61 -3.13
N GLN A 52 -20.01 -0.41 -3.47
CA GLN A 52 -21.12 -1.21 -2.94
C GLN A 52 -21.23 -2.58 -3.59
N ARG A 53 -20.88 -2.70 -4.89
CA ARG A 53 -20.89 -3.96 -5.65
C ARG A 53 -19.68 -4.84 -5.32
N ALA A 54 -18.56 -4.25 -4.92
CA ALA A 54 -17.36 -4.98 -4.53
C ALA A 54 -17.64 -5.95 -3.37
N ASN A 55 -16.99 -7.12 -3.40
CA ASN A 55 -17.03 -8.05 -2.27
C ASN A 55 -16.39 -7.38 -1.04
N LYS A 56 -17.23 -7.03 -0.05
CA LYS A 56 -16.82 -6.28 1.15
C LYS A 56 -15.71 -6.97 1.94
N HIS A 57 -15.70 -8.29 1.97
CA HIS A 57 -14.66 -9.05 2.68
C HIS A 57 -13.31 -8.93 1.96
N HIS A 58 -13.28 -9.22 0.65
CA HIS A 58 -12.06 -9.11 -0.14
C HIS A 58 -11.53 -7.67 -0.21
N LEU A 59 -12.43 -6.69 -0.38
CA LEU A 59 -12.05 -5.27 -0.36
C LEU A 59 -11.39 -4.89 0.97
N LYS A 60 -11.94 -5.35 2.10
CA LYS A 60 -11.34 -5.09 3.41
C LYS A 60 -9.93 -5.70 3.51
N LEU A 61 -9.73 -6.94 3.09
CA LEU A 61 -8.42 -7.60 3.12
C LEU A 61 -7.39 -6.87 2.26
N VAL A 62 -7.78 -6.50 1.03
CA VAL A 62 -6.87 -5.79 0.11
C VAL A 62 -6.52 -4.40 0.64
N LEU A 63 -7.47 -3.67 1.23
CA LEU A 63 -7.20 -2.37 1.85
C LEU A 63 -6.25 -2.48 3.06
N ILE A 64 -6.42 -3.50 3.91
CA ILE A 64 -5.49 -3.76 5.04
C ILE A 64 -4.08 -4.06 4.51
N ASN A 65 -3.97 -4.97 3.54
CA ASN A 65 -2.69 -5.29 2.92
C ASN A 65 -2.03 -4.04 2.33
N LEU A 66 -2.80 -3.19 1.64
CA LEU A 66 -2.33 -1.95 1.08
C LEU A 66 -1.81 -0.96 2.14
N GLN A 67 -2.51 -0.81 3.27
CA GLN A 67 -2.03 0.01 4.40
C GLN A 67 -0.69 -0.52 4.93
N ASN A 68 -0.57 -1.83 5.11
CA ASN A 68 0.68 -2.46 5.55
C ASN A 68 1.83 -2.22 4.56
N LEU A 69 1.59 -2.38 3.26
CA LEU A 69 2.61 -2.13 2.22
C LEU A 69 3.01 -0.65 2.14
N THR A 70 2.05 0.26 2.33
CA THR A 70 2.31 1.71 2.35
C THR A 70 3.15 2.08 3.57
N ASN A 71 2.80 1.59 4.75
CA ASN A 71 3.58 1.78 5.98
C ASN A 71 4.99 1.18 5.89
N ARG A 72 5.13 -0.04 5.35
CA ARG A 72 6.44 -0.66 5.08
C ARG A 72 7.29 0.20 4.14
N SER A 73 6.70 0.77 3.09
CA SER A 73 7.38 1.69 2.17
C SER A 73 7.92 2.92 2.89
N LYS A 74 7.12 3.53 3.78
CA LYS A 74 7.51 4.66 4.61
C LYS A 74 8.67 4.33 5.56
N ILE A 75 8.62 3.18 6.24
CA ILE A 75 9.71 2.72 7.14
C ILE A 75 11.01 2.50 6.38
N ILE A 76 10.95 1.85 5.21
CA ILE A 76 12.14 1.63 4.35
C ILE A 76 12.72 2.99 3.93
N PHE A 77 11.88 3.95 3.57
CA PHE A 77 12.29 5.30 3.25
C PHE A 77 13.00 5.99 4.43
N GLU A 78 12.41 6.01 5.62
CA GLU A 78 12.99 6.63 6.82
C GLU A 78 14.34 6.02 7.18
N ARG A 79 14.47 4.68 7.07
CA ARG A 79 15.75 3.97 7.24
C ARG A 79 16.76 4.37 6.18
N SER A 80 16.34 4.58 4.93
CA SER A 80 17.22 5.03 3.84
C SER A 80 17.77 6.44 4.05
N GLN A 81 17.02 7.32 4.74
CA GLN A 81 17.47 8.66 5.11
C GLN A 81 18.38 8.64 6.34
N SER A 82 18.06 7.80 7.32
CA SER A 82 18.78 7.68 8.60
C SER A 82 20.15 7.00 8.48
N ASN A 83 20.40 6.33 7.35
CA ASN A 83 21.59 5.49 7.15
C ASN A 83 22.93 6.25 6.98
N ARG A 84 22.99 7.55 7.27
CA ARG A 84 24.28 8.27 7.38
C ARG A 84 25.02 8.00 8.69
N ILE A 85 24.35 7.53 9.74
CA ILE A 85 24.94 7.33 11.08
C ILE A 85 25.06 5.83 11.46
N LEU A 86 24.13 4.98 11.01
CA LEU A 86 24.03 3.56 11.42
C LEU A 86 24.99 2.59 10.71
N ILE A 87 25.54 2.95 9.55
CA ILE A 87 26.39 2.04 8.76
C ILE A 87 27.76 1.74 9.43
N ARG A 88 28.17 2.49 10.46
CA ARG A 88 29.43 2.23 11.17
C ARG A 88 29.34 1.26 12.35
N VAL A 89 28.16 0.96 12.89
CA VAL A 89 28.06 0.20 14.13
C VAL A 89 26.96 -0.86 14.06
N LYS A 90 27.42 -2.10 13.85
CA LYS A 90 26.76 -3.40 14.12
C LYS A 90 25.87 -4.01 13.03
N ASN A 91 26.23 -5.27 12.71
CA ASN A 91 25.44 -6.34 12.10
C ASN A 91 25.33 -6.39 10.56
N PHE A 92 26.49 -6.48 9.90
CA PHE A 92 26.63 -6.68 8.45
C PHE A 92 26.25 -8.10 7.96
N ALA A 93 25.87 -9.04 8.85
CA ALA A 93 25.69 -10.45 8.48
C ALA A 93 24.25 -10.84 8.07
N GLN A 94 23.22 -10.02 8.33
CA GLN A 94 21.81 -10.37 8.03
C GLN A 94 20.90 -9.20 7.62
N ALA A 95 21.42 -7.97 7.50
CA ALA A 95 20.59 -6.86 7.06
C ALA A 95 20.38 -6.95 5.54
N LYS A 96 19.15 -7.27 5.11
CA LYS A 96 18.74 -7.15 3.71
C LYS A 96 19.03 -5.72 3.23
N SER A 97 19.56 -5.57 2.02
CA SER A 97 19.91 -4.25 1.53
C SER A 97 18.62 -3.43 1.34
N ILE A 98 18.67 -2.13 1.61
CA ILE A 98 17.52 -1.23 1.37
C ILE A 98 17.05 -1.33 -0.09
N GLN A 99 17.96 -1.58 -1.03
CA GLN A 99 17.61 -1.77 -2.43
C GLN A 99 16.77 -3.02 -2.67
N ASP A 100 17.07 -4.12 -1.98
CA ASP A 100 16.29 -5.35 -2.10
C ASP A 100 14.94 -5.21 -1.40
N GLU A 101 14.89 -4.54 -0.24
CA GLU A 101 13.62 -4.22 0.43
C GLU A 101 12.71 -3.35 -0.48
N LEU A 102 13.29 -2.37 -1.19
CA LEU A 102 12.55 -1.55 -2.17
C LEU A 102 12.10 -2.34 -3.42
N ARG A 103 12.83 -3.38 -3.83
CA ARG A 103 12.43 -4.24 -4.95
C ARG A 103 11.27 -5.17 -4.54
N ASP A 104 11.38 -5.75 -3.36
CA ASP A 104 10.32 -6.58 -2.77
C ASP A 104 9.03 -5.76 -2.63
N ILE A 105 9.10 -4.59 -1.98
CA ILE A 105 7.89 -3.79 -1.75
C ILE A 105 7.25 -3.35 -3.05
N ARG A 106 8.04 -3.05 -4.09
CA ARG A 106 7.52 -2.76 -5.42
C ARG A 106 6.74 -3.96 -5.98
N ALA A 107 7.28 -5.16 -5.86
CA ALA A 107 6.60 -6.37 -6.35
C ALA A 107 5.30 -6.62 -5.58
N ASP A 108 5.32 -6.47 -4.26
CA ASP A 108 4.13 -6.60 -3.41
C ASP A 108 3.05 -5.55 -3.79
N LEU A 109 3.45 -4.30 -4.05
CA LEU A 109 2.54 -3.24 -4.51
C LEU A 109 1.95 -3.53 -5.89
N SER A 110 2.75 -4.08 -6.81
CA SER A 110 2.26 -4.54 -8.10
C SER A 110 1.20 -5.64 -7.96
N ILE A 111 1.35 -6.57 -7.01
CA ILE A 111 0.31 -7.55 -6.69
C ILE A 111 -0.94 -6.85 -6.12
N ALA A 112 -0.78 -5.88 -5.23
CA ALA A 112 -1.90 -5.12 -4.67
C ALA A 112 -2.70 -4.38 -5.76
N VAL A 113 -2.04 -3.88 -6.81
CA VAL A 113 -2.72 -3.29 -7.98
C VAL A 113 -3.62 -4.32 -8.66
N GLY A 114 -3.10 -5.52 -8.93
CA GLY A 114 -3.87 -6.60 -9.52
C GLY A 114 -5.07 -7.02 -8.66
N LEU A 115 -4.88 -7.10 -7.34
CA LEU A 115 -5.94 -7.43 -6.39
C LEU A 115 -7.05 -6.37 -6.35
N LEU A 116 -6.71 -5.07 -6.35
CA LEU A 116 -7.73 -4.01 -6.42
C LEU A 116 -8.48 -4.05 -7.75
N CYS A 117 -7.79 -4.27 -8.87
CA CYS A 117 -8.44 -4.41 -10.16
C CYS A 117 -9.43 -5.58 -10.16
N LEU A 118 -9.05 -6.72 -9.56
CA LEU A 118 -9.93 -7.88 -9.42
C LEU A 118 -11.15 -7.57 -8.55
N VAL A 119 -10.94 -6.97 -7.36
CA VAL A 119 -12.02 -6.64 -6.42
C VAL A 119 -13.04 -5.66 -7.02
N PHE A 120 -12.58 -4.68 -7.78
CA PHE A 120 -13.44 -3.72 -8.46
C PHE A 120 -13.88 -4.16 -9.85
N SER A 121 -13.53 -5.38 -10.27
CA SER A 121 -13.85 -5.91 -11.61
C SER A 121 -13.40 -4.98 -12.76
N ILE A 122 -12.28 -4.28 -12.57
CA ILE A 122 -11.70 -3.38 -13.56
C ILE A 122 -11.17 -4.24 -14.72
N SER A 123 -11.91 -4.23 -15.83
CA SER A 123 -11.53 -4.97 -17.03
C SER A 123 -10.26 -4.42 -17.67
N ARG A 124 -9.45 -5.30 -18.29
CA ARG A 124 -8.26 -4.92 -19.08
C ARG A 124 -8.60 -4.02 -20.27
N GLU A 125 -9.86 -4.02 -20.67
CA GLU A 125 -10.37 -3.21 -21.76
C GLU A 125 -10.66 -1.76 -21.33
N THR A 126 -10.69 -1.49 -20.02
CA THR A 126 -10.92 -0.14 -19.51
C THR A 126 -9.74 0.79 -19.83
N PRO A 127 -10.01 2.06 -20.18
CA PRO A 127 -8.95 3.07 -20.33
C PRO A 127 -8.10 3.19 -19.06
N LEU A 128 -8.71 3.02 -17.89
CA LEU A 128 -8.03 2.99 -16.60
C LEU A 128 -6.95 1.90 -16.58
N TYR A 129 -7.28 0.63 -16.80
CA TYR A 129 -6.30 -0.47 -16.80
C TYR A 129 -5.12 -0.23 -17.75
N ARG A 130 -5.39 0.31 -18.95
CA ARG A 130 -4.35 0.65 -19.95
C ARG A 130 -3.46 1.82 -19.51
N SER A 131 -4.06 2.83 -18.88
CA SER A 131 -3.34 4.01 -18.37
C SER A 131 -2.48 3.72 -17.14
N LEU A 132 -2.79 2.65 -16.40
CA LEU A 132 -2.08 2.25 -15.18
C LEU A 132 -0.74 1.52 -15.45
N GLY A 133 -0.37 1.26 -16.71
CA GLY A 133 0.90 0.61 -17.05
C GLY A 133 1.06 -0.81 -16.51
N ILE A 134 -0.07 -1.49 -16.22
CA ILE A 134 -0.15 -2.85 -15.69
C ILE A 134 0.28 -3.82 -16.79
N THR A 135 1.32 -4.62 -16.53
CA THR A 135 1.84 -5.64 -17.46
C THR A 135 1.19 -7.01 -17.23
N GLU A 136 1.45 -8.00 -18.09
CA GLU A 136 0.98 -9.37 -17.86
C GLU A 136 1.53 -9.98 -16.55
N GLN A 137 2.66 -9.50 -16.03
CA GLN A 137 3.20 -9.97 -14.74
C GLN A 137 2.40 -9.49 -13.52
N THR A 138 1.52 -8.50 -13.70
CA THR A 138 0.61 -7.97 -12.68
C THR A 138 -0.77 -8.61 -12.71
N THR A 139 -0.96 -9.66 -13.52
CA THR A 139 -2.22 -10.41 -13.54
C THR A 139 -2.31 -11.29 -12.30
N VAL A 140 -3.34 -11.03 -11.50
CA VAL A 140 -3.59 -11.71 -10.24
C VAL A 140 -4.91 -12.47 -10.36
N ASP A 141 -4.94 -13.72 -9.89
CA ASP A 141 -6.15 -14.53 -9.83
C ASP A 141 -6.76 -14.51 -8.42
N GLU A 142 -7.96 -15.09 -8.27
CA GLU A 142 -8.65 -15.16 -6.98
C GLU A 142 -7.87 -15.97 -5.92
N SER A 143 -6.93 -16.82 -6.33
CA SER A 143 -6.13 -17.60 -5.37
C SER A 143 -5.25 -16.71 -4.50
N LYS A 144 -4.82 -15.55 -5.02
CA LYS A 144 -4.06 -14.54 -4.26
C LYS A 144 -4.87 -13.78 -3.22
N LEU A 145 -6.20 -13.85 -3.27
CA LEU A 145 -7.05 -13.32 -2.19
C LEU A 145 -7.01 -14.24 -0.96
N ALA A 146 -6.93 -15.56 -1.16
CA ALA A 146 -6.81 -16.53 -0.07
C ALA A 146 -5.48 -16.38 0.70
N ASP A 147 -4.40 -15.99 0.00
CA ASP A 147 -3.11 -15.66 0.62
C ASP A 147 -3.23 -14.52 1.66
N LEU A 148 -4.22 -13.63 1.52
CA LEU A 148 -4.46 -12.52 2.45
C LEU A 148 -5.26 -12.93 3.70
N GLU A 149 -6.01 -14.03 3.66
CA GLU A 149 -6.83 -14.49 4.79
C GLU A 149 -5.98 -14.93 5.99
N GLY A 150 -4.71 -15.31 5.74
CA GLY A 150 -3.73 -15.65 6.77
C GLY A 150 -3.00 -14.46 7.40
N ILE A 151 -3.20 -13.23 6.90
CA ILE A 151 -2.58 -12.03 7.47
C ILE A 151 -3.27 -11.73 8.81
N GLN A 152 -2.65 -12.16 9.91
CA GLN A 152 -3.03 -11.70 11.24
C GLN A 152 -2.82 -10.19 11.31
N ILE A 153 -3.89 -9.48 11.63
CA ILE A 153 -3.87 -8.05 11.89
C ILE A 153 -3.13 -7.86 13.22
N GLU A 154 -1.91 -7.33 13.21
CA GLU A 154 -1.37 -6.66 14.39
C GLU A 154 -2.26 -5.44 14.63
N GLN A 155 -3.23 -5.57 15.54
CA GLN A 155 -4.12 -4.49 15.97
C GLN A 155 -3.39 -3.54 16.93
N ASP A 156 -2.25 -2.99 16.50
CA ASP A 156 -1.53 -1.96 17.25
C ASP A 156 -1.64 -0.62 16.53
N TYR A 157 -2.87 -0.13 16.37
CA TYR A 157 -3.10 1.31 16.27
C TYR A 157 -4.42 1.65 16.92
N TYR A 158 -4.32 2.02 18.20
CA TYR A 158 -5.33 2.81 18.89
C TYR A 158 -5.67 4.03 18.02
N GLY A 159 -6.87 4.05 17.45
CA GLY A 159 -7.55 5.34 17.34
C GLY A 159 -7.66 5.90 18.77
N PRO A 160 -7.53 7.22 18.97
CA PRO A 160 -7.80 7.79 20.29
C PRO A 160 -9.17 7.25 20.73
N PRO A 161 -9.30 6.74 21.98
CA PRO A 161 -10.62 6.42 22.50
C PRO A 161 -11.48 7.66 22.25
N ALA A 162 -12.63 7.48 21.60
CA ALA A 162 -13.62 8.53 21.64
C ALA A 162 -13.83 8.82 23.13
N ASP A 163 -13.57 10.05 23.53
CA ASP A 163 -13.68 10.50 24.92
C ASP A 163 -15.02 10.02 25.47
N ASP A 164 -14.96 9.05 26.38
CA ASP A 164 -15.95 8.87 27.43
C ASP A 164 -15.84 10.11 28.34
N GLU A 165 -16.38 11.24 27.89
CA GLU A 165 -16.63 12.38 28.76
C GLU A 165 -18.12 12.72 28.76
N PHE A 166 -18.65 12.77 29.99
CA PHE A 166 -20.00 13.13 30.43
C PHE A 166 -21.02 12.00 30.66
N THR A 167 -20.68 11.09 31.58
CA THR A 167 -21.61 10.80 32.70
C THR A 167 -21.62 11.96 33.70
N THR A 168 -22.80 12.22 34.27
CA THR A 168 -23.23 13.25 35.26
C THR A 168 -23.64 14.59 34.62
N ASP A 169 -24.84 15.12 34.85
CA ASP A 169 -25.89 14.88 35.87
C ASP A 169 -27.17 14.19 35.38
#